data_AF-A0A091BT67-F1
#
_entry.id   AF-A0A091BT67-F1
#
_cell.length_a   1.000
_cell.length_b   1.000
_cell.length_c   1.000
_cell.angle_alpha   90.00
_cell.angle_beta   90.00
_cell.angle_gamma   90.00
#
_symmetry.space_group_name_H-M   'P 1'
#
loop_
_entity.id
_entity.type
_entity.pdbx_description
1 polymer ?
#
loop_
_entity_poly.entity_id
_entity_poly.type
_entity_poly.pdbx_seq_one_letter_code
_entity_poly.pdbx_strand_id
1 'polypeptide(L)'
;MEELKKVLLAGIGLTSMTLEKADAFVKELVEKGRLTVDEGKELHSELKRRSEDEAQAFLDQLNAKTKPVQYATKEDVSRLEDKIDALLKKSNILN
;
A
#
# COMPACT_ATOMS: atom_id res chain seq x y z
N MET A 1 10.86 16.53 -11.48
CA MET A 1 10.12 15.98 -10.32
C MET A 1 9.85 16.97 -9.20
N GLU A 2 10.85 17.68 -8.67
CA GLU A 2 10.64 18.66 -7.57
C GLU A 2 9.67 19.80 -7.93
N GLU A 3 9.82 20.41 -9.11
CA GLU A 3 8.93 21.49 -9.54
C GLU A 3 7.49 21.03 -9.75
N LEU A 4 7.27 19.85 -10.35
CA LEU A 4 5.94 19.29 -10.46
C LEU A 4 5.34 19.02 -9.08
N LYS A 5 6.10 18.44 -8.13
CA LYS A 5 5.64 18.24 -6.76
C LYS A 5 5.21 19.55 -6.11
N LYS A 6 5.92 20.66 -6.33
CA LYS A 6 5.54 21.99 -5.83
C LYS A 6 4.25 22.51 -6.45
N VAL A 7 4.09 22.37 -7.77
CA VAL A 7 2.87 22.79 -8.48
C VAL A 7 1.69 21.91 -8.06
N LEU A 8 1.90 20.62 -7.86
CA LEU A 8 0.93 19.65 -7.37
C LEU A 8 0.54 19.96 -5.90
N LEU A 9 1.51 20.30 -5.05
CA LEU A 9 1.29 20.82 -3.69
C LEU A 9 0.40 22.06 -3.71
N ALA A 10 0.72 23.01 -4.58
CA ALA A 10 0.04 24.30 -4.65
C ALA A 10 -1.37 24.18 -5.23
N GLY A 11 -1.61 23.22 -6.12
CA GLY A 11 -2.91 22.99 -6.75
C GLY A 11 -3.84 22.12 -5.93
N ILE A 12 -3.42 20.86 -5.68
CA ILE A 12 -4.27 19.82 -5.06
C ILE A 12 -3.80 19.40 -3.67
N GLY A 13 -2.58 19.76 -3.25
CA GLY A 13 -1.99 19.36 -1.96
C GLY A 13 -1.48 17.92 -1.94
N LEU A 14 -0.45 17.64 -1.14
CA LEU A 14 0.12 16.28 -1.02
C LEU A 14 -0.80 15.30 -0.30
N THR A 15 -1.55 15.76 0.70
CA THR A 15 -2.32 14.86 1.60
C THR A 15 -3.54 14.27 0.91
N SER A 16 -4.10 14.98 -0.06
CA SER A 16 -5.25 14.59 -0.87
C SER A 16 -4.87 13.96 -2.20
N MET A 17 -3.56 13.78 -2.46
CA MET A 17 -3.02 13.28 -3.71
C MET A 17 -3.22 11.77 -3.82
N THR A 18 -3.88 11.35 -4.89
CA THR A 18 -4.03 9.94 -5.30
C THR A 18 -3.47 9.76 -6.70
N LEU A 19 -3.22 8.52 -7.14
CA LEU A 19 -2.77 8.25 -8.51
C LEU A 19 -3.71 8.85 -9.56
N GLU A 20 -5.03 8.68 -9.39
CA GLU A 20 -6.03 9.25 -10.29
C GLU A 20 -5.97 10.79 -10.37
N LYS A 21 -5.73 11.47 -9.23
CA LYS A 21 -5.60 12.93 -9.20
C LYS A 21 -4.28 13.40 -9.80
N ALA A 22 -3.19 12.66 -9.58
CA ALA A 22 -1.92 12.95 -10.21
C ALA A 22 -2.02 12.83 -11.74
N ASP A 23 -2.67 11.78 -12.24
CA ASP A 23 -2.90 11.57 -13.67
C ASP A 23 -3.79 12.66 -14.29
N ALA A 24 -4.88 13.01 -13.62
CA ALA A 24 -5.75 14.11 -14.05
C ALA A 24 -4.99 15.44 -14.12
N PHE A 25 -4.11 15.70 -13.16
CA PHE A 25 -3.29 16.91 -13.13
C PHE A 25 -2.24 16.96 -14.24
N VAL A 26 -1.55 15.84 -14.49
CA VAL A 26 -0.60 15.75 -15.62
C VAL A 26 -1.32 16.01 -16.94
N LYS A 27 -2.51 15.43 -17.12
CA LYS A 27 -3.34 15.66 -18.31
C LYS A 27 -3.74 17.13 -18.45
N GLU A 28 -4.13 17.78 -17.35
CA GLU A 28 -4.45 19.22 -17.34
C GLU A 28 -3.26 20.10 -17.75
N LEU A 29 -2.04 19.74 -17.32
CA LEU A 29 -0.82 20.46 -17.72
C LEU A 29 -0.52 20.30 -19.22
N VAL A 30 -0.78 19.13 -19.79
CA VAL A 30 -0.66 18.89 -21.23
C VAL A 30 -1.72 19.69 -22.00
N GLU A 31 -2.98 19.66 -21.57
CA GLU A 31 -4.08 20.41 -22.19
C GLU A 31 -3.85 21.93 -22.13
N LYS A 32 -3.24 22.43 -21.05
CA LYS A 32 -2.86 23.84 -20.90
C LYS A 32 -1.57 24.23 -21.63
N GLY A 33 -0.94 23.29 -22.35
CA GLY A 33 0.32 23.51 -23.08
C GLY A 33 1.52 23.79 -22.16
N ARG A 34 1.41 23.45 -20.87
CA ARG A 34 2.51 23.56 -19.89
C ARG A 34 3.42 22.35 -19.87
N LEU A 35 2.96 21.23 -20.42
CA LEU A 35 3.75 20.05 -20.72
C LEU A 35 3.48 19.63 -22.16
N THR A 36 4.48 19.06 -22.81
CA THR A 36 4.27 18.32 -24.06
C THR A 36 3.63 16.96 -23.78
N VAL A 37 3.04 16.35 -24.81
CA VAL A 37 2.43 15.01 -24.70
C VAL A 37 3.45 13.95 -24.27
N ASP A 38 4.68 14.05 -24.77
CA ASP A 38 5.72 13.05 -24.48
C ASP A 38 6.26 13.20 -23.06
N GLU A 39 6.49 14.44 -22.59
CA GLU A 39 6.83 14.70 -21.18
C GLU A 39 5.71 14.22 -20.24
N GLY A 40 4.44 14.34 -20.65
CA GLY A 40 3.31 13.88 -19.84
C GLY A 40 3.28 12.36 -19.70
N LYS A 41 3.61 11.63 -20.78
CA LYS A 41 3.72 10.16 -20.76
C LYS A 41 4.90 9.68 -19.92
N GLU A 42 6.06 10.32 -20.06
CA GLU A 42 7.25 10.00 -19.27
C GLU A 42 6.97 10.19 -17.79
N LEU A 43 6.35 11.31 -17.45
CA LEU A 43 6.00 11.65 -16.08
C LEU A 43 4.98 10.68 -15.47
N HIS A 44 3.94 10.29 -16.22
CA HIS A 44 2.99 9.27 -15.78
C HIS A 44 3.69 7.94 -15.47
N SER A 45 4.61 7.51 -16.34
CA SER A 45 5.38 6.28 -16.13
C SER A 45 6.28 6.38 -14.90
N GLU A 46 6.92 7.52 -14.66
CA GLU A 46 7.77 7.71 -13.48
C GLU A 46 6.95 7.75 -12.18
N LEU A 47 5.79 8.42 -12.20
CA LEU A 47 4.86 8.46 -11.07
C LEU A 47 4.39 7.06 -10.67
N LYS A 48 3.97 6.26 -11.65
CA LYS A 48 3.55 4.87 -11.42
C LYS A 48 4.68 4.04 -10.81
N ARG A 49 5.88 4.08 -11.42
CA ARG A 49 7.05 3.34 -10.93
C ARG A 49 7.40 3.74 -9.49
N ARG A 50 7.48 5.04 -9.19
CA ARG A 50 7.78 5.51 -7.82
C ARG A 50 6.74 5.08 -6.80
N SER A 51 5.46 5.07 -7.17
CA SER A 51 4.40 4.59 -6.28
C SER A 51 4.55 3.11 -5.96
N GLU A 52 4.92 2.30 -6.95
CA GLU A 52 5.19 0.86 -6.76
C GLU A 52 6.44 0.65 -5.89
N ASP A 53 7.51 1.41 -6.13
CA ASP A 53 8.75 1.36 -5.33
C ASP A 53 8.50 1.75 -3.86
N GLU A 54 7.74 2.82 -3.61
CA GLU A 54 7.39 3.26 -2.24
C GLU A 54 6.50 2.24 -1.52
N ALA A 55 5.52 1.66 -2.22
CA ALA A 55 4.68 0.60 -1.67
C ALA A 55 5.49 -0.64 -1.30
N GLN A 56 6.41 -1.06 -2.17
CA GLN A 56 7.29 -2.20 -1.90
C GLN A 56 8.22 -1.91 -0.73
N ALA A 57 8.84 -0.73 -0.67
CA ALA A 57 9.69 -0.33 0.44
C ALA A 57 8.93 -0.33 1.78
N PHE A 58 7.67 0.12 1.77
CA PHE A 58 6.80 0.07 2.95
C PHE A 58 6.50 -1.37 3.38
N LEU A 59 6.16 -2.26 2.43
CA LEU A 59 5.94 -3.68 2.71
C LEU A 59 7.20 -4.36 3.26
N ASP A 60 8.37 -4.04 2.71
CA ASP A 60 9.65 -4.58 3.17
C ASP A 60 9.98 -4.10 4.60
N GLN A 61 9.70 -2.83 4.91
CA GLN A 61 9.83 -2.29 6.27
C GLN A 61 8.86 -2.96 7.25
N LEU A 62 7.61 -3.17 6.84
CA LEU A 62 6.64 -3.91 7.65
C LEU A 62 7.12 -5.34 7.90
N ASN A 63 7.53 -6.05 6.86
CA ASN A 63 8.07 -7.40 6.95
C ASN A 63 9.30 -7.47 7.86
N ALA A 64 10.21 -6.49 7.80
CA ALA A 64 11.36 -6.42 8.69
C ALA A 64 10.95 -6.23 10.17
N LYS A 65 9.89 -5.47 10.43
CA LYS A 65 9.35 -5.23 11.77
C LYS A 65 8.48 -6.39 12.29
N THR A 66 7.81 -7.13 11.40
CA THR A 66 6.94 -8.26 11.76
C THR A 66 7.68 -9.60 11.80
N LYS A 67 8.77 -9.79 11.06
CA LYS A 67 9.65 -10.99 11.15
C LYS A 67 10.06 -11.40 12.58
N PRO A 68 10.44 -10.47 13.48
CA PRO A 68 10.78 -10.84 14.87
C PRO A 68 9.55 -11.11 15.74
N VAL A 69 8.34 -10.78 15.29
CA VAL A 69 7.10 -11.05 16.02
C VAL A 69 6.47 -12.33 15.45
N GLN A 70 6.61 -13.45 16.15
CA GLN A 70 5.88 -14.67 15.79
C GLN A 70 4.39 -14.45 16.04
N TYR A 71 3.64 -14.14 14.98
CA TYR A 71 2.18 -14.16 15.02
C TYR A 71 1.68 -15.61 14.96
N ALA A 72 0.61 -15.91 15.69
CA ALA A 72 -0.10 -17.16 15.50
C ALA A 72 -0.66 -17.21 14.07
N THR A 73 -0.31 -18.26 13.34
CA THR A 73 -0.86 -18.54 12.01
C THR A 73 -2.30 -19.02 12.11
N LYS A 74 -3.02 -19.07 10.97
CA LYS A 74 -4.36 -19.67 10.94
C LYS A 74 -4.31 -21.14 11.34
N GLU A 75 -3.26 -21.85 10.95
CA GLU A 75 -2.98 -23.23 11.34
C GLU A 75 -2.76 -23.36 12.85
N ASP A 76 -2.06 -22.41 13.48
CA ASP A 76 -1.89 -22.40 14.93
C ASP A 76 -3.22 -22.22 15.66
N VAL A 77 -4.11 -21.37 15.14
CA VAL A 77 -5.46 -21.15 15.70
C VAL A 77 -6.30 -22.42 15.56
N SER A 78 -6.37 -23.02 14.36
CA SER A 78 -7.14 -24.24 14.13
C SER A 78 -6.65 -25.40 15.01
N ARG A 79 -5.32 -25.57 15.17
CA ARG A 79 -4.77 -26.58 16.07
C ARG A 79 -5.14 -26.34 17.53
N LEU A 80 -5.26 -25.09 17.96
CA LEU A 80 -5.69 -24.76 19.32
C LEU A 80 -7.19 -25.03 19.52
N GLU A 81 -8.02 -24.73 18.52
CA GLU A 81 -9.45 -25.05 18.53
C GLU A 81 -9.68 -26.56 18.68
N ASP A 82 -9.00 -27.38 17.86
CA ASP A 82 -9.11 -28.84 17.95
C ASP A 82 -8.70 -29.39 19.33
N LYS A 83 -7.66 -28.81 19.94
CA LYS A 83 -7.20 -29.18 21.27
C LYS A 83 -8.22 -28.79 22.35
N ILE A 84 -8.82 -27.60 22.24
CA ILE A 84 -9.86 -27.13 23.15
C ILE A 84 -11.07 -28.07 23.07
N ASP A 85 -11.51 -28.43 21.87
CA ASP A 85 -12.63 -29.34 21.65
C ASP A 85 -12.36 -30.75 22.22
N ALA A 86 -11.16 -31.28 22.02
CA ALA A 86 -10.76 -32.57 22.59
C ALA A 86 -10.75 -32.54 24.13
N LEU A 87 -10.27 -31.45 24.73
CA LEU A 87 -10.26 -31.28 26.18
C LEU A 87 -11.67 -31.14 26.76
N LEU A 88 -12.54 -30.37 26.10
CA LEU A 88 -13.94 -30.22 26.49
C LEU A 88 -14.69 -31.55 26.44
N LYS A 89 -14.52 -32.33 25.36
CA LYS A 89 -15.10 -33.68 25.26
C LYS A 89 -14.63 -34.58 26.38
N LYS A 90 -13.32 -34.61 26.66
CA LYS A 90 -12.75 -35.42 27.74
C LYS A 90 -13.27 -35.00 29.12
N SER A 91 -13.37 -33.70 29.39
CA SER A 91 -13.90 -33.16 30.65
C SER A 91 -15.37 -33.49 30.88
N ASN A 92 -16.15 -33.59 29.81
CA ASN A 92 -17.59 -33.90 29.87
C ASN A 92 -17.88 -35.40 29.98
N ILE A 93 -16.88 -36.26 29.77
CA ILE A 93 -16.97 -37.72 29.94
C ILE A 93 -16.49 -38.15 31.36
N LEU A 94 -15.77 -37.26 32.05
CA LEU A 94 -15.21 -37.48 33.40
C LEU A 94 -16.07 -36.92 34.54
N ASN A 95 -17.19 -36.25 34.22
CA ASN A 95 -18.27 -35.88 35.15
C ASN A 95 -19.52 -36.70 34.83
#